data_AF-A0A4C1TTG1-F1
#
_entry.id   AF-A0A4C1TTG1-F1
#
_cell.length_a   1.000
_cell.length_b   1.000
_cell.length_c   1.000
_cell.angle_alpha   90.00
_cell.angle_beta   90.00
_cell.angle_gamma   90.00
#
_symmetry.space_group_name_H-M   'P 1'
#
loop_
_entity.id
_entity.type
_entity.pdbx_description
1 polymer ?
#
loop_
_entity_poly.entity_id
_entity_poly.type
_entity_poly.pdbx_seq_one_letter_code
_entity_poly.pdbx_strand_id
1 'polypeptide(L)'
;MQTYNQKFNSCLISLLENWRDEDTVNNHYNDVINAIDASLKKFYEVSSSINPEKNQSLSARTKALIYRRQELQKTKPKSRAMKNELNALYKLISKLINLDYKAYRTKIIEKHLNTTNSVKKTYKELRTNKSWIEELKDKTKSTQNRTKIMKLATNFYKKLYSVPNEYTYELPDINRIEVRAIIDEPEVIKGIKSLKAEKSPGPDGITNEVIKTGCEHLAKPLTLLFNQSEQLSYPSS
;
A
#
# COMPACT_ATOMS: atom_id res chain seq x y z
N MET A 1 -15.58 -11.37 -1.22
CA MET A 1 -14.62 -12.22 -1.96
C MET A 1 -15.33 -13.17 -2.93
N GLN A 2 -16.23 -14.06 -2.48
CA GLN A 2 -16.90 -15.03 -3.38
C GLN A 2 -17.72 -14.36 -4.51
N THR A 3 -18.44 -13.28 -4.18
CA THR A 3 -19.20 -12.47 -5.15
C THR A 3 -18.32 -11.70 -6.14
N TYR A 4 -17.08 -11.36 -5.74
CA TYR A 4 -16.09 -10.71 -6.61
C TYR A 4 -15.61 -11.68 -7.67
N ASN A 5 -15.16 -12.89 -7.29
CA ASN A 5 -14.64 -13.88 -8.23
C ASN A 5 -15.69 -14.34 -9.24
N GLN A 6 -16.94 -14.57 -8.82
CA GLN A 6 -18.02 -14.97 -9.73
C GLN A 6 -18.31 -13.90 -10.80
N LYS A 7 -18.38 -12.63 -10.40
CA LYS A 7 -18.69 -11.56 -11.34
C LYS A 7 -17.49 -11.22 -12.22
N PHE A 8 -16.30 -11.22 -11.64
CA PHE A 8 -15.05 -11.03 -12.35
C PHE A 8 -14.89 -12.07 -13.46
N ASN A 9 -15.10 -13.36 -13.16
CA ASN A 9 -15.06 -14.42 -14.14
C ASN A 9 -16.08 -14.21 -15.28
N SER A 10 -17.32 -13.82 -14.96
CA SER A 10 -18.34 -13.55 -15.99
C SER A 10 -17.96 -12.40 -16.93
N CYS A 11 -17.29 -11.37 -16.42
CA CYS A 11 -16.85 -10.21 -17.20
C CYS A 11 -15.65 -10.56 -18.08
N LEU A 12 -14.74 -11.37 -17.53
CA LEU A 12 -13.48 -11.72 -18.18
C LEU A 12 -13.70 -12.74 -19.32
N ILE A 13 -14.60 -13.71 -19.15
CA ILE A 13 -14.98 -14.65 -20.22
C ILE A 13 -15.53 -13.89 -21.43
N SER A 14 -16.45 -12.94 -21.22
CA SER A 14 -17.00 -12.13 -22.32
C SER A 14 -15.98 -11.21 -22.98
N LEU A 15 -14.93 -10.79 -22.27
CA LEU A 15 -13.88 -9.94 -22.83
C LEU A 15 -12.88 -10.75 -23.66
N LEU A 16 -12.46 -11.92 -23.16
CA LEU A 16 -11.55 -12.82 -23.88
C LEU A 16 -12.13 -13.32 -25.21
N GLU A 17 -13.45 -13.49 -25.31
CA GLU A 17 -14.11 -13.86 -26.57
C GLU A 17 -14.09 -12.73 -27.62
N ASN A 18 -13.88 -11.48 -27.18
CA ASN A 18 -13.88 -10.30 -28.04
C ASN A 18 -12.48 -9.80 -28.41
N TRP A 19 -11.42 -10.40 -27.88
CA TRP A 19 -10.04 -10.05 -28.22
C TRP A 19 -9.75 -10.43 -29.68
N ARG A 20 -9.40 -9.44 -30.50
CA ARG A 20 -9.07 -9.64 -31.91
C ARG A 20 -7.56 -9.50 -32.09
N ASP A 21 -6.98 -10.21 -33.07
CA ASP A 21 -5.54 -10.15 -33.35
C ASP A 21 -5.06 -8.73 -33.76
N GLU A 22 -5.99 -7.86 -34.17
CA GLU A 22 -5.75 -6.46 -34.56
C GLU A 22 -5.67 -5.50 -33.36
N ASP A 23 -6.09 -5.93 -32.17
CA ASP A 23 -6.10 -5.10 -30.98
C ASP A 23 -4.70 -4.96 -30.37
N THR A 24 -4.36 -3.74 -29.95
CA THR A 24 -3.07 -3.51 -29.31
C THR A 24 -3.00 -4.15 -27.92
N VAL A 25 -1.80 -4.57 -27.50
CA VAL A 25 -1.56 -5.08 -26.13
C VAL A 25 -2.10 -4.13 -25.05
N ASN A 26 -2.06 -2.82 -25.31
CA ASN A 26 -2.58 -1.82 -24.39
C ASN A 26 -4.11 -1.87 -24.27
N ASN A 27 -4.84 -2.20 -25.33
CA ASN A 27 -6.30 -2.38 -25.28
C ASN A 27 -6.65 -3.59 -24.42
N HIS A 28 -6.03 -4.73 -24.68
CA HIS A 28 -6.21 -5.95 -23.88
C HIS A 28 -5.85 -5.73 -22.40
N TYR A 29 -4.78 -4.97 -22.12
CA TYR A 29 -4.42 -4.60 -20.75
C TYR A 29 -5.53 -3.76 -20.10
N ASN A 30 -5.99 -2.70 -20.76
CA ASN A 30 -7.06 -1.84 -20.23
C ASN A 30 -8.36 -2.61 -20.00
N ASP A 31 -8.70 -3.58 -20.85
CA ASP A 31 -9.87 -4.44 -20.66
C ASP A 31 -9.79 -5.25 -19.36
N VAL A 32 -8.62 -5.81 -19.06
CA VAL A 32 -8.39 -6.53 -17.80
C VAL A 32 -8.51 -5.57 -16.61
N ILE A 33 -7.91 -4.38 -16.69
CA ILE A 33 -8.01 -3.36 -15.63
C ILE A 33 -9.47 -2.96 -15.40
N ASN A 34 -10.21 -2.64 -16.46
CA ASN A 34 -11.61 -2.24 -16.40
C ASN A 34 -12.50 -3.35 -15.82
N ALA A 35 -12.25 -4.62 -16.16
CA ALA A 35 -12.95 -5.76 -15.60
C ALA A 35 -12.71 -5.91 -14.10
N ILE A 36 -11.47 -5.70 -13.65
CA ILE A 36 -11.11 -5.71 -12.22
C ILE A 36 -11.83 -4.56 -11.51
N ASP A 37 -11.75 -3.33 -12.03
CA ASP A 37 -12.35 -2.14 -11.42
C ASP A 37 -13.88 -2.23 -11.34
N ALA A 38 -14.54 -2.67 -12.41
CA ALA A 38 -16.00 -2.87 -12.41
C ALA A 38 -16.43 -3.91 -11.36
N SER A 39 -15.65 -4.99 -11.22
CA SER A 39 -15.91 -6.05 -10.24
C SER A 39 -15.68 -5.57 -8.81
N LEU A 40 -14.64 -4.75 -8.59
CA LEU A 40 -14.34 -4.13 -7.29
C LEU A 40 -15.38 -3.09 -6.90
N LYS A 41 -15.79 -2.20 -7.81
CA LYS A 41 -16.79 -1.17 -7.54
C LYS A 41 -18.10 -1.78 -7.04
N LYS A 42 -18.57 -2.84 -7.71
CA LYS A 42 -19.77 -3.58 -7.30
C LYS A 42 -19.61 -4.28 -5.95
N PHE A 43 -18.42 -4.81 -5.66
CA PHE A 43 -18.11 -5.34 -4.33
C PHE A 43 -18.13 -4.26 -3.26
N TYR A 44 -17.57 -3.08 -3.53
CA TYR A 44 -17.58 -1.96 -2.60
C TYR A 44 -18.98 -1.42 -2.36
N GLU A 45 -19.83 -1.30 -3.37
CA GLU A 45 -21.24 -0.93 -3.22
C GLU A 45 -22.01 -1.87 -2.28
N VAL A 46 -21.74 -3.19 -2.38
CA VAL A 46 -22.34 -4.21 -1.50
C VAL A 46 -21.73 -4.20 -0.09
N SER A 47 -20.46 -3.85 0.07
CA SER A 47 -19.75 -3.88 1.36
C SER A 47 -19.84 -2.58 2.17
N SER A 48 -20.12 -1.45 1.51
CA SER A 48 -20.24 -0.11 2.12
C SER A 48 -21.48 0.01 3.02
N SER A 49 -22.41 -0.94 2.95
CA SER A 49 -23.53 -1.09 3.88
C SER A 49 -23.18 -1.90 5.14
N ILE A 50 -21.99 -2.54 5.22
CA ILE A 50 -21.71 -3.58 6.24
C ILE A 50 -20.50 -3.29 7.16
N ASN A 51 -19.54 -2.40 6.89
CA ASN A 51 -18.43 -2.21 7.86
C ASN A 51 -17.73 -0.84 7.86
N PRO A 52 -17.09 -0.47 8.99
CA PRO A 52 -17.22 0.83 9.62
C PRO A 52 -15.89 1.61 9.54
N GLU A 53 -15.94 2.84 10.04
CA GLU A 53 -14.85 3.81 10.19
C GLU A 53 -13.40 3.26 10.05
N LYS A 54 -12.67 3.85 9.09
CA LYS A 54 -11.19 3.80 8.93
C LYS A 54 -10.51 3.65 10.29
N ASN A 55 -9.42 2.89 10.38
CA ASN A 55 -8.57 2.67 11.56
C ASN A 55 -8.30 3.96 12.38
N GLN A 56 -9.26 4.35 13.19
CA GLN A 56 -9.23 5.56 13.98
C GLN A 56 -8.87 5.14 15.40
N SER A 57 -7.79 5.71 15.91
CA SER A 57 -7.34 5.45 17.27
C SER A 57 -8.30 5.99 18.34
N LEU A 58 -9.25 6.86 17.97
CA LEU A 58 -10.22 7.48 18.87
C LEU A 58 -11.62 7.26 18.32
N SER A 59 -12.55 6.89 19.21
CA SER A 59 -13.96 6.69 18.86
C SER A 59 -14.65 8.02 18.50
N ALA A 60 -15.73 7.93 17.71
CA ALA A 60 -16.57 9.08 17.37
C ALA A 60 -17.07 9.83 18.62
N ARG A 61 -17.43 9.09 19.67
CA ARG A 61 -17.84 9.66 20.97
C ARG A 61 -16.74 10.52 21.60
N THR A 62 -15.51 10.00 21.68
CA THR A 62 -14.38 10.73 22.26
C THR A 62 -14.08 12.00 21.46
N LYS A 63 -14.18 11.93 20.13
CA LYS A 63 -14.03 13.11 19.26
C LYS A 63 -15.10 14.17 19.51
N ALA A 64 -16.37 13.76 19.62
CA ALA A 64 -17.47 14.69 19.94
C ALA A 64 -17.22 15.45 21.25
N LEU A 65 -16.73 14.75 22.29
CA LEU A 65 -16.39 15.39 23.57
C LEU A 65 -15.18 16.34 23.45
N ILE A 66 -14.17 16.00 22.63
CA ILE A 66 -13.04 16.88 22.34
C ILE A 66 -13.52 18.17 21.66
N TYR A 67 -14.43 18.07 20.69
CA TYR A 67 -15.02 19.23 20.02
C TYR A 67 -15.80 20.08 21.01
N ARG A 68 -16.68 19.47 21.83
CA ARG A 68 -17.42 20.19 22.86
C ARG A 68 -16.50 20.94 23.83
N ARG A 69 -15.40 20.30 24.25
CA ARG A 69 -14.36 20.95 25.08
C ARG A 69 -13.77 22.17 24.38
N GLN A 70 -13.46 22.07 23.08
CA GLN A 70 -12.91 23.19 22.31
C GLN A 70 -13.91 24.34 22.16
N GLU A 71 -15.20 24.06 21.97
CA GLU A 71 -16.26 25.09 21.95
C GLU A 71 -16.30 25.85 23.27
N LEU A 72 -16.34 25.12 24.40
CA LEU A 72 -16.33 25.74 25.72
C LEU A 72 -15.05 26.52 26.00
N GLN A 73 -13.89 26.08 25.50
CA GLN A 73 -12.66 26.86 25.64
C GLN A 73 -12.77 28.24 24.99
N LYS A 74 -13.41 28.32 23.83
CA LYS A 74 -13.58 29.56 23.04
C LYS A 74 -14.59 30.54 23.65
N THR A 75 -15.62 30.07 24.37
CA THR A 75 -16.63 30.96 24.94
C THR A 75 -16.06 31.84 26.07
N LYS A 76 -16.31 33.15 26.00
CA LYS A 76 -15.98 34.13 27.04
C LYS A 76 -17.09 35.20 27.12
N PRO A 77 -17.55 35.61 28.32
CA PRO A 77 -17.21 35.08 29.66
C PRO A 77 -17.84 33.71 29.94
N LYS A 78 -17.22 32.89 30.79
CA LYS A 78 -17.72 31.54 31.14
C LYS A 78 -18.55 31.55 32.41
N SER A 79 -19.77 31.01 32.34
CA SER A 79 -20.59 30.71 33.52
C SER A 79 -19.94 29.66 34.42
N ARG A 80 -20.30 29.63 35.71
CA ARG A 80 -19.86 28.61 36.68
C ARG A 80 -20.19 27.19 36.21
N ALA A 81 -21.37 27.00 35.59
CA ALA A 81 -21.76 25.72 35.02
C ALA A 81 -20.83 25.28 33.88
N MET A 82 -20.48 26.19 32.96
CA MET A 82 -19.55 25.90 31.86
C MET A 82 -18.14 25.59 32.35
N LYS A 83 -17.68 26.23 33.44
CA LYS A 83 -16.40 25.90 34.08
C LYS A 83 -16.40 24.49 34.67
N ASN A 84 -17.50 24.10 35.32
CA ASN A 84 -17.66 22.76 35.88
C ASN A 84 -17.72 21.70 34.76
N GLU A 85 -18.49 21.95 33.69
CA GLU A 85 -18.55 21.09 32.51
C GLU A 85 -17.15 20.91 31.89
N LEU A 86 -16.41 21.99 31.72
CA LEU A 86 -15.06 21.94 31.16
C LEU A 86 -14.11 21.08 32.01
N ASN A 87 -14.15 21.22 33.33
CA ASN A 87 -13.35 20.39 34.24
C ASN A 87 -13.75 18.91 34.17
N ALA A 88 -15.05 18.61 34.08
CA ALA A 88 -15.53 17.23 33.92
C ALA A 88 -15.08 16.64 32.58
N LEU A 89 -15.14 17.43 31.49
CA LEU A 89 -14.70 17.01 30.16
C LEU A 89 -13.20 16.69 30.13
N TYR A 90 -12.33 17.48 30.77
CA TYR A 90 -10.90 17.15 30.84
C TYR A 90 -10.65 15.77 31.45
N LYS A 91 -11.31 15.46 32.58
CA LYS A 91 -11.16 14.18 33.28
C LYS A 91 -11.73 13.03 32.45
N LEU A 92 -12.91 13.22 31.87
CA LEU A 92 -13.60 12.20 31.09
C LEU A 92 -12.86 11.87 29.79
N ILE A 93 -12.45 12.89 29.04
CA ILE A 93 -11.73 12.73 27.77
C ILE A 93 -10.42 11.97 28.00
N SER A 94 -9.66 12.28 29.05
CA SER A 94 -8.42 11.57 29.38
C SER A 94 -8.65 10.07 29.58
N LYS A 95 -9.70 9.70 30.34
CA LYS A 95 -10.07 8.30 30.55
C LYS A 95 -10.48 7.61 29.25
N LEU A 96 -11.33 8.25 28.45
CA LEU A 96 -11.83 7.69 27.19
C LEU A 96 -10.71 7.51 26.16
N ILE A 97 -9.79 8.46 26.05
CA ILE A 97 -8.61 8.34 25.19
C ILE A 97 -7.82 7.08 25.56
N ASN A 98 -7.53 6.85 26.84
CA ASN A 98 -6.78 5.67 27.26
C ASN A 98 -7.51 4.35 26.92
N LEU A 99 -8.83 4.32 27.08
CA LEU A 99 -9.65 3.16 26.72
C LEU A 99 -9.66 2.92 25.21
N ASP A 100 -9.88 3.97 24.42
CA ASP A 100 -9.88 3.89 22.95
C ASP A 100 -8.52 3.41 22.42
N TYR A 101 -7.41 3.93 22.97
CA TYR A 101 -6.06 3.48 22.61
C TYR A 101 -5.81 2.02 22.98
N LYS A 102 -6.30 1.55 24.14
CA LYS A 102 -6.17 0.15 24.54
C LYS A 102 -6.93 -0.77 23.58
N ALA A 103 -8.18 -0.41 23.24
CA ALA A 103 -8.99 -1.16 22.30
C ALA A 103 -8.37 -1.19 20.90
N TYR A 104 -7.91 -0.02 20.41
CA TYR A 104 -7.19 0.10 19.15
C TYR A 104 -5.93 -0.79 19.14
N ARG A 105 -5.12 -0.74 20.20
CA ARG A 105 -3.90 -1.56 20.32
C ARG A 105 -4.20 -3.05 20.24
N THR A 106 -5.21 -3.53 20.97
CA THR A 106 -5.64 -4.94 20.93
C THR A 106 -6.08 -5.33 19.52
N LYS A 107 -6.90 -4.50 18.86
CA LYS A 107 -7.37 -4.75 17.49
C LYS A 107 -6.22 -4.90 16.49
N ILE A 108 -5.19 -4.05 16.58
CA ILE A 108 -4.01 -4.13 15.70
C ILE A 108 -3.19 -5.40 15.98
N ILE A 109 -3.04 -5.78 17.26
CA ILE A 109 -2.36 -7.03 17.64
C ILE A 109 -3.10 -8.24 17.06
N GLU A 110 -4.41 -8.33 17.27
CA GLU A 110 -5.24 -9.43 16.77
C GLU A 110 -5.22 -9.53 15.24
N LYS A 111 -5.32 -8.38 14.54
CA LYS A 111 -5.20 -8.32 13.08
C LYS A 111 -3.89 -8.96 12.61
N HIS A 112 -2.75 -8.51 13.14
CA HIS A 112 -1.45 -9.01 12.68
C HIS A 112 -1.17 -10.43 13.11
N LEU A 113 -1.69 -10.88 14.26
CA LEU A 113 -1.65 -12.27 14.69
C LEU A 113 -2.40 -13.15 13.67
N ASN A 114 -3.64 -12.81 13.35
CA ASN A 114 -4.48 -13.63 12.47
C ASN A 114 -4.04 -13.61 10.99
N THR A 115 -3.45 -12.51 10.52
CA THR A 115 -3.08 -12.38 9.10
C THR A 115 -1.64 -12.80 8.81
N THR A 116 -0.67 -12.38 9.63
CA THR A 116 0.76 -12.51 9.27
C THR A 116 1.64 -13.08 10.37
N ASN A 117 1.13 -13.24 11.59
CA ASN A 117 1.90 -13.56 12.81
C ASN A 117 3.13 -12.67 13.03
N SER A 118 3.19 -11.49 12.40
CA SER A 118 4.40 -10.67 12.37
C SER A 118 4.39 -9.58 13.44
N VAL A 119 5.04 -9.87 14.55
CA VAL A 119 5.25 -8.93 15.67
C VAL A 119 5.90 -7.61 15.22
N LYS A 120 6.84 -7.66 14.29
CA LYS A 120 7.49 -6.45 13.72
C LYS A 120 6.50 -5.53 13.00
N LYS A 121 5.49 -6.10 12.33
CA LYS A 121 4.45 -5.32 11.64
C LYS A 121 3.51 -4.68 12.66
N THR A 122 3.12 -5.43 13.69
CA THR A 122 2.34 -4.92 14.83
C THR A 122 3.02 -3.70 15.46
N TYR A 123 4.30 -3.81 15.81
CA TYR A 123 5.05 -2.68 16.39
C TYR A 123 5.17 -1.50 15.44
N LYS A 124 5.33 -1.74 14.13
CA LYS A 124 5.41 -0.67 13.13
C LYS A 124 4.10 0.11 13.02
N GLU A 125 2.93 -0.56 13.03
CA GLU A 125 1.61 0.09 12.97
C GLU A 125 1.26 0.81 14.29
N LEU A 126 1.69 0.27 15.43
CA LEU A 126 1.51 0.90 16.75
C LEU A 126 2.49 2.05 17.05
N ARG A 127 3.52 2.25 16.22
CA ARG A 127 4.55 3.28 16.45
C ARG A 127 3.96 4.66 16.20
N THR A 128 3.79 5.45 17.27
CA THR A 128 3.25 6.82 17.18
C THR A 128 4.26 7.83 16.66
N ASN A 129 5.57 7.57 16.85
CA ASN A 129 6.64 8.50 16.52
C ASN A 129 7.75 7.76 15.77
N LYS A 130 8.20 8.30 14.63
CA LYS A 130 9.41 7.83 13.93
C LYS A 130 10.52 8.86 14.10
N SER A 131 11.68 8.43 14.60
CA SER A 131 12.88 9.27 14.60
C SER A 131 13.32 9.51 13.15
N TRP A 132 13.66 10.75 12.83
CA TRP A 132 14.01 11.18 11.46
C TRP A 132 15.19 10.38 10.89
N ILE A 133 16.26 10.22 11.68
CA ILE A 133 17.40 9.33 11.41
C ILE A 133 17.75 8.69 12.75
N GLU A 134 17.66 7.36 12.83
CA GLU A 134 17.93 6.62 14.07
C GLU A 134 19.41 6.71 14.43
N GLU A 135 20.30 6.55 13.44
CA GLU A 135 21.74 6.57 13.66
C GLU A 135 22.49 6.69 12.31
N LEU A 136 23.60 7.42 12.27
CA LEU A 136 24.55 7.42 11.16
C LEU A 136 25.91 6.93 11.65
N LYS A 137 26.46 5.92 10.98
CA LYS A 137 27.77 5.35 11.30
C LYS A 137 28.87 6.06 10.52
N ASP A 138 29.88 6.57 11.23
CA ASP A 138 31.12 7.08 10.66
C ASP A 138 32.29 6.18 11.07
N LYS A 139 32.80 5.41 10.10
CA LYS A 139 33.88 4.42 10.23
C LYS A 139 33.66 3.41 11.37
N THR A 140 33.88 3.81 12.63
CA THR A 140 33.76 2.99 13.85
C THR A 140 32.80 3.56 14.89
N LYS A 141 32.40 4.83 14.80
CA LYS A 141 31.52 5.49 15.78
C LYS A 141 30.19 5.87 15.16
N SER A 142 29.13 5.60 15.87
CA SER A 142 27.78 5.95 15.44
C SER A 142 27.29 7.22 16.13
N THR A 143 26.48 8.00 15.43
CA THR A 143 25.90 9.24 15.98
C THR A 143 24.41 9.36 15.66
N GLN A 144 23.64 9.73 16.69
CA GLN A 144 22.19 10.00 16.60
C GLN A 144 21.90 11.51 16.59
N ASN A 145 22.92 12.36 16.70
CA ASN A 145 22.75 13.81 16.79
C ASN A 145 22.54 14.43 15.39
N ARG A 146 21.41 15.10 15.21
CA ARG A 146 20.99 15.74 13.95
C ARG A 146 22.08 16.59 13.28
N THR A 147 22.77 17.45 14.04
CA THR A 147 23.77 18.36 13.46
C THR A 147 25.03 17.61 13.03
N LYS A 148 25.42 16.58 13.78
CA LYS A 148 26.53 15.70 13.41
C LYS A 148 26.21 14.88 12.17
N ILE A 149 25.00 14.32 12.10
CA ILE A 149 24.49 13.58 10.93
C ILE A 149 24.54 14.47 9.67
N MET A 150 24.06 15.72 9.77
CA MET A 150 24.07 16.66 8.64
C MET A 150 25.49 16.96 8.16
N LYS A 151 26.43 17.19 9.08
CA LYS A 151 27.84 17.42 8.76
C LYS A 151 28.49 16.21 8.07
N LEU A 152 28.23 15.00 8.58
CA LEU A 152 28.75 13.76 8.01
C LEU A 152 28.22 13.53 6.59
N ALA A 153 26.90 13.65 6.39
CA ALA A 153 26.30 13.53 5.06
C ALA A 153 26.87 14.57 4.08
N THR A 154 27.00 15.83 4.53
CA THR A 154 27.57 16.91 3.72
C THR A 154 29.00 16.59 3.28
N ASN A 155 29.84 16.13 4.21
CA ASN A 155 31.22 15.78 3.91
C ASN A 155 31.33 14.57 2.97
N PHE A 156 30.46 13.57 3.15
CA PHE A 156 30.39 12.41 2.28
C PHE A 156 30.07 12.81 0.83
N TYR A 157 28.99 13.57 0.62
CA TYR A 157 28.59 13.97 -0.72
C TYR A 157 29.57 14.96 -1.35
N LYS A 158 30.16 15.88 -0.56
CA LYS A 158 31.27 16.71 -1.05
C LYS A 158 32.39 15.84 -1.59
N LYS A 159 32.84 14.83 -0.83
CA LYS A 159 33.91 13.92 -1.29
C LYS A 159 33.50 13.13 -2.53
N LEU A 160 32.28 12.58 -2.56
CA LEU A 160 31.76 11.77 -3.67
C LEU A 160 31.78 12.55 -4.98
N TYR A 161 31.36 13.81 -4.95
CA TYR A 161 31.30 14.68 -6.14
C TYR A 161 32.55 15.55 -6.35
N SER A 162 33.59 15.40 -5.52
CA SER A 162 34.87 16.10 -5.74
C SER A 162 35.77 15.39 -6.76
N VAL A 163 35.45 14.13 -7.11
CA VAL A 163 36.23 13.35 -8.08
C VAL A 163 35.61 13.53 -9.47
N PRO A 164 36.38 13.92 -10.50
CA PRO A 164 35.92 13.93 -11.89
C PRO A 164 35.50 12.52 -12.33
N ASN A 165 34.37 12.42 -13.03
CA ASN A 165 33.73 11.16 -13.40
C ASN A 165 34.47 10.53 -14.61
N GLU A 166 35.54 9.77 -14.37
CA GLU A 166 36.25 8.97 -15.38
C GLU A 166 35.77 7.50 -15.39
N TYR A 167 34.45 7.28 -15.42
CA TYR A 167 33.92 5.93 -15.61
C TYR A 167 33.59 5.69 -17.08
N THR A 168 34.46 4.95 -17.77
CA THR A 168 34.13 4.28 -19.02
C THR A 168 33.23 3.08 -18.71
N TYR A 169 31.94 3.20 -19.00
CA TYR A 169 31.02 2.07 -18.96
C TYR A 169 31.22 1.24 -20.22
N GLU A 170 31.74 0.03 -20.09
CA GLU A 170 31.68 -0.95 -21.17
C GLU A 170 30.22 -1.36 -21.35
N LEU A 171 29.66 -1.07 -22.53
CA LEU A 171 28.33 -1.51 -22.89
C LEU A 171 28.36 -3.03 -23.06
N PRO A 172 27.41 -3.78 -22.48
CA PRO A 172 27.33 -5.21 -22.67
C PRO A 172 27.10 -5.56 -24.14
N ASP A 173 27.78 -6.61 -24.60
CA ASP A 173 27.68 -7.17 -25.95
C ASP A 173 26.24 -7.61 -26.25
N ILE A 174 25.65 -6.99 -27.27
CA ILE A 174 24.23 -7.07 -27.63
C ILE A 174 23.92 -8.36 -28.43
N ASN A 175 24.92 -9.20 -28.71
CA ASN A 175 24.78 -10.34 -29.62
C ASN A 175 24.35 -11.68 -28.99
N ARG A 176 23.82 -11.68 -27.76
CA ARG A 176 23.20 -12.90 -27.21
C ARG A 176 21.81 -13.08 -27.79
N ILE A 177 21.69 -13.96 -28.78
CA ILE A 177 20.40 -14.49 -29.24
C ILE A 177 19.84 -15.35 -28.10
N GLU A 178 19.08 -14.73 -27.19
CA GLU A 178 18.31 -15.46 -26.19
C GLU A 178 17.13 -16.15 -26.88
N VAL A 179 17.03 -17.46 -26.71
CA VAL A 179 15.90 -18.25 -27.19
C VAL A 179 14.63 -17.76 -26.49
N ARG A 180 13.63 -17.37 -27.29
CA ARG A 180 12.32 -16.89 -26.84
C ARG A 180 11.69 -17.89 -25.86
N ALA A 181 11.58 -17.52 -24.59
CA ALA A 181 10.80 -18.26 -23.61
C ALA A 181 9.31 -17.91 -23.80
N ILE A 182 8.49 -18.90 -24.14
CA ILE A 182 7.03 -18.75 -24.10
C ILE A 182 6.61 -18.93 -22.65
N ILE A 183 5.83 -17.98 -22.14
CA ILE A 183 5.33 -18.03 -20.76
C ILE A 183 4.06 -18.89 -20.75
N ASP A 184 4.00 -19.86 -19.84
CA ASP A 184 2.85 -20.75 -19.67
C ASP A 184 1.96 -20.30 -18.48
N GLU A 185 0.67 -20.67 -18.50
CA GLU A 185 -0.28 -20.37 -17.42
C GLU A 185 0.19 -20.82 -16.01
N PRO A 186 0.79 -22.01 -15.82
CA PRO A 186 1.31 -22.42 -14.51
C PRO A 186 2.42 -21.50 -13.98
N GLU A 187 3.24 -20.94 -14.87
CA GLU A 187 4.28 -19.98 -14.51
C GLU A 187 3.65 -18.66 -14.05
N VAL A 188 2.63 -18.18 -14.77
CA VAL A 188 1.85 -17.01 -14.36
C VAL A 188 1.18 -17.23 -13.00
N ILE A 189 0.56 -18.38 -12.78
CA ILE A 189 -0.06 -18.74 -11.48
C ILE A 189 0.99 -18.74 -10.37
N LYS A 190 2.16 -19.32 -10.61
CA LYS A 190 3.28 -19.32 -9.66
C LYS A 190 3.74 -17.89 -9.35
N GLY A 191 3.85 -17.05 -10.38
CA GLY A 191 4.15 -15.62 -10.27
C GLY A 191 3.15 -14.89 -9.39
N ILE A 192 1.85 -15.01 -9.68
CA ILE A 192 0.77 -14.39 -8.90
C ILE A 192 0.81 -14.85 -7.43
N LYS A 193 0.95 -16.15 -7.18
CA LYS A 193 1.02 -16.70 -5.82
C LYS A 193 2.23 -16.18 -5.04
N SER A 194 3.34 -15.94 -5.73
CA SER A 194 4.58 -15.41 -5.13
C SER A 194 4.52 -13.93 -4.73
N LEU A 195 3.54 -13.17 -5.25
CA LEU A 195 3.38 -11.75 -4.93
C LEU A 195 3.32 -11.53 -3.41
N LYS A 196 3.89 -10.45 -2.90
CA LYS A 196 3.83 -10.15 -1.46
C LYS A 196 2.57 -9.32 -1.19
N ALA A 197 1.75 -9.75 -0.24
CA ALA A 197 0.62 -8.94 0.25
C ALA A 197 1.14 -7.67 0.98
N GLU A 198 0.27 -6.68 1.11
CA GLU A 198 0.48 -5.36 1.73
C GLU A 198 1.57 -4.54 1.03
N LYS A 199 1.78 -4.79 -0.26
CA LYS A 199 2.61 -3.94 -1.11
C LYS A 199 1.79 -2.80 -1.68
N SER A 200 2.44 -1.67 -1.88
CA SER A 200 1.82 -0.53 -2.54
C SER A 200 1.40 -0.93 -3.95
N PRO A 201 0.19 -0.54 -4.39
CA PRO A 201 -0.24 -0.77 -5.77
C PRO A 201 0.66 0.00 -6.75
N GLY A 202 0.66 -0.46 -8.00
CA GLY A 202 1.32 0.24 -9.09
C GLY A 202 0.56 1.51 -9.52
N PRO A 203 0.97 2.13 -10.64
CA PRO A 203 0.25 3.25 -11.26
C PRO A 203 -1.20 2.91 -11.64
N ASP A 204 -1.48 1.62 -11.86
CA ASP A 204 -2.80 1.05 -12.12
C ASP A 204 -3.73 1.02 -10.89
N GLY A 205 -3.19 1.26 -9.68
CA GLY A 205 -3.97 1.25 -8.44
C GLY A 205 -4.39 -0.14 -7.96
N ILE A 206 -4.01 -1.22 -8.66
CA ILE A 206 -4.40 -2.59 -8.33
C ILE A 206 -3.48 -3.17 -7.26
N THR A 207 -4.08 -3.74 -6.23
CA THR A 207 -3.34 -4.33 -5.10
C THR A 207 -3.08 -5.82 -5.34
N ASN A 208 -1.96 -6.32 -4.78
CA ASN A 208 -1.57 -7.73 -4.93
C ASN A 208 -2.63 -8.70 -4.38
N GLU A 209 -3.42 -8.28 -3.39
CA GLU A 209 -4.53 -9.04 -2.81
C GLU A 209 -5.61 -9.32 -3.85
N VAL A 210 -5.94 -8.33 -4.67
CA VAL A 210 -6.95 -8.45 -5.73
C VAL A 210 -6.47 -9.44 -6.80
N ILE A 211 -5.22 -9.30 -7.24
CA ILE A 211 -4.60 -10.18 -8.23
C ILE A 211 -4.53 -11.63 -7.70
N LYS A 212 -4.13 -11.81 -6.44
CA LYS A 212 -4.09 -13.14 -5.81
C LYS A 212 -5.46 -13.78 -5.68
N THR A 213 -6.48 -12.98 -5.38
CA THR A 213 -7.86 -13.47 -5.23
C THR A 213 -8.43 -13.93 -6.58
N GLY A 214 -8.12 -13.19 -7.65
CA GLY A 214 -8.51 -13.50 -9.02
C GLY A 214 -7.56 -14.45 -9.76
N CYS A 215 -6.59 -15.08 -9.08
CA CYS A 215 -5.48 -15.82 -9.69
C CYS A 215 -5.92 -16.83 -10.76
N GLU A 216 -6.97 -17.60 -10.47
CA GLU A 216 -7.47 -18.64 -11.39
C GLU A 216 -8.08 -18.05 -12.67
N HIS A 217 -8.68 -16.87 -12.58
CA HIS A 217 -9.31 -16.19 -13.71
C HIS A 217 -8.34 -15.28 -14.47
N LEU A 218 -7.27 -14.82 -13.80
CA LEU A 218 -6.25 -13.95 -14.38
C LEU A 218 -5.13 -14.71 -15.10
N ALA A 219 -4.96 -16.00 -14.86
CA ALA A 219 -3.86 -16.78 -15.43
C ALA A 219 -3.85 -16.72 -16.97
N LYS A 220 -4.98 -17.05 -17.60
CA LYS A 220 -5.15 -17.04 -19.06
C LYS A 220 -4.95 -15.66 -19.72
N PRO A 221 -5.66 -14.58 -19.32
CA PRO A 221 -5.50 -13.26 -19.94
C PRO A 221 -4.08 -12.70 -19.75
N LEU A 222 -3.45 -12.91 -18.59
CA LEU A 222 -2.08 -12.44 -18.37
C LEU A 222 -1.06 -13.22 -19.20
N THR A 223 -1.25 -14.53 -19.38
CA THR A 223 -0.38 -15.34 -20.23
C THR A 223 -0.40 -14.85 -21.68
N LEU A 224 -1.60 -14.54 -22.20
CA LEU A 224 -1.75 -13.95 -23.53
C LEU A 224 -1.06 -12.58 -23.63
N LEU A 225 -1.30 -11.70 -22.65
CA LEU A 225 -0.68 -10.37 -22.61
C LEU A 225 0.86 -10.42 -22.58
N PHE A 226 1.44 -11.26 -21.72
CA PHE A 226 2.90 -11.39 -21.63
C PHE A 226 3.50 -11.89 -22.94
N ASN A 227 2.90 -12.91 -23.54
CA ASN A 227 3.40 -13.45 -24.80
C ASN A 227 3.24 -12.46 -25.97
N GLN A 228 2.20 -11.62 -25.97
CA GLN A 228 2.01 -10.54 -26.95
C GLN A 228 3.00 -9.39 -26.75
N SER A 229 3.29 -8.97 -25.51
CA SER A 229 4.27 -7.90 -25.24
C SER A 229 5.69 -8.29 -25.68
N GLU A 230 6.07 -9.55 -25.50
CA GLU A 230 7.36 -10.08 -25.97
C GLU A 230 7.43 -10.18 -27.50
N GLN A 231 6.30 -10.13 -28.24
CA GLN A 231 6.28 -10.09 -29.71
C GLN A 231 6.54 -8.69 -30.26
N LEU A 232 6.14 -7.63 -29.55
CA LEU A 232 6.29 -6.24 -30.00
C LEU A 232 7.70 -5.66 -29.77
N SER A 233 8.44 -6.16 -28.78
CA SER A 233 9.79 -5.66 -28.46
C SER A 233 10.86 -6.00 -29.49
N TYR A 234 10.60 -6.96 -30.38
CA TYR A 234 11.55 -7.38 -31.42
C TYR A 234 10.78 -7.65 -32.72
N PRO A 235 10.54 -6.63 -33.57
CA PRO A 235 9.94 -6.86 -34.87
C PRO A 235 10.89 -7.74 -35.70
N SER A 236 10.38 -8.89 -36.15
CA SER A 236 11.05 -9.74 -37.13
C SER A 236 11.50 -8.90 -38.33
N SER A 237 12.82 -8.82 -38.54
CA SER A 237 13.41 -8.19 -39.73
C SER A 237 13.16 -9.01 -40.99
#